data_AF-A0A1Y2EVL5-F1
#
_entry.id   AF-A0A1Y2EVL5-F1
#
_cell.length_a   1.000
_cell.length_b   1.000
_cell.length_c   1.000
_cell.angle_alpha   90.00
_cell.angle_beta   90.00
_cell.angle_gamma   90.00
#
_symmetry.space_group_name_H-M   'P 1'
#
loop_
_entity.id
_entity.type
_entity.pdbx_description
1 polymer ?
#
loop_
_entity_poly.entity_id
_entity_poly.type
_entity_poly.pdbx_seq_one_letter_code
_entity_poly.pdbx_strand_id
1 'polypeptide(L)'
;MWPFATSPSPAPAASPLGRPLTNSEAADPKLNPLNPEGLKPCCACPETKKLRDDCFLQYGSNADDGADSQAKCKEIVDNHLKCMRSLGFNV
;
A
#
# COMPACT_ATOMS: atom_id res chain seq x y z
N MET A 1 28.56 -19.76 12.11
CA MET A 1 27.24 -20.39 11.90
C MET A 1 26.21 -19.49 12.56
N TRP A 2 25.35 -18.84 11.78
CA TRP A 2 24.28 -17.97 12.31
C TRP A 2 22.96 -18.64 11.96
N PRO A 3 22.11 -19.01 12.93
CA PRO A 3 20.84 -19.65 12.62
C PRO A 3 19.87 -18.59 12.10
N PHE A 4 19.45 -18.73 10.85
CA PHE A 4 18.30 -18.01 10.31
C PHE A 4 17.05 -18.46 11.08
N ALA A 5 16.55 -17.59 11.95
CA ALA A 5 15.25 -17.76 12.59
C ALA A 5 14.16 -17.54 11.53
N THR A 6 13.55 -18.63 11.07
CA THR A 6 12.35 -18.57 10.23
C THR A 6 11.19 -18.11 11.12
N SER A 7 10.71 -16.90 10.91
CA SER A 7 9.53 -16.38 11.60
C SER A 7 8.31 -16.61 10.71
N PRO A 8 7.28 -17.36 11.14
CA PRO A 8 6.05 -17.53 10.37
C PRO A 8 5.22 -16.24 10.43
N SER A 9 5.13 -15.54 9.30
CA SER A 9 4.25 -14.38 9.12
C SER A 9 2.77 -14.81 9.18
N PRO A 10 1.87 -14.00 9.75
CA PRO A 10 0.44 -14.30 9.81
C PRO A 10 -0.17 -14.29 8.40
N ALA A 11 -0.93 -15.34 8.07
CA ALA A 11 -1.58 -15.50 6.78
C ALA A 11 -2.71 -14.47 6.59
N PRO A 12 -2.70 -13.65 5.52
CA PRO A 12 -3.87 -12.87 5.14
C PRO A 12 -4.90 -13.76 4.41
N ALA A 13 -6.16 -13.32 4.47
CA ALA A 13 -7.35 -13.98 3.96
C ALA A 13 -7.16 -14.66 2.59
N ALA A 14 -7.70 -15.87 2.49
CA ALA A 14 -7.49 -16.82 1.40
C ALA A 14 -7.80 -16.21 0.02
N SER A 15 -6.73 -15.86 -0.71
CA SER A 15 -6.77 -15.64 -2.15
C SER A 15 -6.84 -17.00 -2.85
N PRO A 16 -7.40 -17.10 -4.08
CA PRO A 16 -7.60 -18.37 -4.80
C PRO A 16 -6.29 -19.15 -5.06
N LEU A 17 -5.14 -18.48 -4.94
CA LEU A 17 -3.80 -19.05 -5.12
C LEU A 17 -3.17 -19.62 -3.82
N GLY A 18 -3.86 -19.53 -2.66
CA GLY A 18 -3.34 -20.03 -1.38
C GLY A 18 -2.09 -19.29 -0.87
N ARG A 19 -1.81 -18.12 -1.44
CA ARG A 19 -0.68 -17.23 -1.11
C ARG A 19 -1.18 -15.78 -1.16
N PRO A 20 -0.53 -14.84 -0.45
CA PRO A 20 -0.82 -13.42 -0.61
C PRO A 20 -0.58 -13.01 -2.07
N LEU A 21 -1.57 -12.36 -2.67
CA LEU A 21 -1.46 -11.82 -4.03
C LEU A 21 -0.38 -10.73 -4.06
N THR A 22 0.45 -10.73 -5.11
CA THR A 22 1.27 -9.55 -5.38
C THR A 22 0.38 -8.38 -5.81
N ASN A 23 0.87 -7.16 -5.73
CA ASN A 23 0.13 -5.96 -6.12
C ASN A 23 -0.31 -5.99 -7.60
N SER A 24 0.40 -6.74 -8.45
CA SER A 24 0.02 -6.98 -9.84
C SER A 24 -1.15 -7.96 -9.94
N GLU A 25 -1.11 -9.06 -9.20
CA GLU A 25 -2.19 -10.07 -9.18
C GLU A 25 -3.45 -9.55 -8.47
N ALA A 26 -3.31 -8.66 -7.49
CA ALA A 26 -4.43 -7.97 -6.84
C ALA A 26 -5.13 -6.97 -7.79
N ALA A 27 -4.49 -6.62 -8.91
CA ALA A 27 -5.11 -5.82 -9.97
C ALA A 27 -5.97 -6.67 -10.92
N ASP A 28 -5.93 -8.01 -10.83
CA ASP A 28 -6.79 -8.90 -11.62
C ASP A 28 -8.12 -9.13 -10.91
N PRO A 29 -9.27 -8.69 -11.47
CA PRO A 29 -10.60 -8.89 -10.86
C PRO A 29 -10.96 -10.36 -10.64
N LYS A 30 -10.35 -11.24 -11.44
CA LYS A 30 -10.54 -12.70 -11.35
C LYS A 30 -9.88 -13.30 -10.11
N LEU A 31 -8.79 -12.70 -9.64
CA LEU A 31 -8.04 -13.17 -8.48
C LEU A 31 -8.41 -12.39 -7.21
N ASN A 32 -8.84 -11.14 -7.37
CA ASN A 32 -9.21 -10.25 -6.30
C ASN A 32 -10.63 -9.69 -6.48
N PRO A 33 -11.65 -10.33 -5.87
CA PRO A 33 -13.03 -9.87 -5.95
C PRO A 33 -13.26 -8.51 -5.27
N LEU A 34 -12.32 -8.01 -4.47
CA LEU A 34 -12.39 -6.68 -3.83
C LEU A 34 -12.01 -5.54 -4.79
N ASN A 35 -11.44 -5.86 -5.95
CA ASN A 35 -11.08 -4.90 -7.00
C ASN A 35 -11.80 -5.26 -8.31
N PRO A 36 -13.12 -5.06 -8.40
CA PRO A 36 -13.90 -5.45 -9.57
C PRO A 36 -13.50 -4.68 -10.84
N GLU A 37 -12.99 -3.45 -10.68
CA GLU A 37 -12.53 -2.61 -11.79
C GLU A 37 -11.12 -2.98 -12.30
N GLY A 38 -10.40 -3.86 -11.59
CA GLY A 38 -9.07 -4.29 -11.98
C GLY A 38 -8.04 -3.15 -11.98
N LEU A 39 -8.23 -2.20 -11.06
CA LEU A 39 -7.36 -1.04 -10.96
C LEU A 39 -5.98 -1.48 -10.50
N LYS A 40 -4.94 -0.82 -11.02
CA LYS A 40 -3.58 -0.99 -10.51
C LYS A 40 -3.38 -0.11 -9.26
N PRO A 41 -2.39 -0.41 -8.41
CA PRO A 41 -2.11 0.39 -7.21
C PRO A 41 -1.87 1.88 -7.51
N CYS A 42 -1.35 2.19 -8.69
CA CYS A 42 -1.12 3.56 -9.14
C CYS A 42 -2.40 4.36 -9.44
N CYS A 43 -3.53 3.68 -9.65
CA CYS A 43 -4.83 4.23 -10.05
C CYS A 43 -5.97 3.91 -9.06
N ALA A 44 -5.75 3.01 -8.11
CA ALA A 44 -6.74 2.55 -7.15
C ALA A 44 -7.34 3.69 -6.29
N CYS A 45 -6.50 4.67 -5.92
CA CYS A 45 -6.86 5.72 -4.98
C CYS A 45 -6.34 7.08 -5.45
N PRO A 46 -6.91 7.67 -6.52
CA PRO A 46 -6.38 8.92 -7.11
C PRO A 46 -6.50 10.11 -6.16
N GLU A 47 -7.59 10.18 -5.39
CA GLU A 47 -7.86 11.30 -4.47
C GLU A 47 -6.85 11.34 -3.31
N THR A 48 -6.68 10.24 -2.58
CA THR A 48 -5.72 10.16 -1.48
C THR A 48 -4.28 10.19 -1.97
N LYS A 49 -4.00 9.65 -3.18
CA LYS A 49 -2.68 9.76 -3.81
C LYS A 49 -2.31 11.22 -4.09
N LYS A 50 -3.25 12.04 -4.57
CA LYS A 50 -2.99 13.45 -4.87
C LYS A 50 -2.68 14.24 -3.61
N LEU A 51 -3.46 14.04 -2.55
CA LEU A 51 -3.18 14.65 -1.24
C LEU A 51 -1.82 14.21 -0.69
N ARG A 52 -1.47 12.92 -0.85
CA ARG A 52 -0.16 12.41 -0.44
C ARG A 52 0.95 13.09 -1.23
N ASP A 53 0.84 13.14 -2.55
CA ASP A 53 1.83 13.77 -3.43
C ASP A 53 2.01 15.26 -3.10
N ASP A 54 0.92 16.00 -2.95
CA ASP A 54 0.90 17.41 -2.57
C ASP A 54 1.56 17.64 -1.20
N CYS A 55 1.21 16.84 -0.20
CA CYS A 55 1.82 16.91 1.13
C CYS A 55 3.34 16.68 1.06
N PHE A 56 3.79 15.68 0.29
CA PHE A 56 5.23 15.44 0.12
C PHE A 56 5.93 16.55 -0.67
N LEU A 57 5.28 17.20 -1.63
CA LEU A 57 5.85 18.35 -2.35
C LEU A 57 5.98 19.58 -1.45
N GLN A 58 4.95 19.85 -0.64
CA GLN A 58 4.90 20.99 0.27
C GLN A 58 5.85 20.83 1.47
N TYR A 59 5.90 19.65 2.07
CA TYR A 59 6.69 19.41 3.29
C TYR A 59 8.04 18.72 3.03
N GLY A 60 8.22 18.05 1.88
CA GLY A 60 9.46 17.34 1.51
C GLY A 60 10.50 18.19 0.78
N SER A 61 10.18 19.44 0.43
CA SER A 61 11.14 20.38 -0.17
C SER A 61 12.08 21.04 0.87
N ASN A 62 11.83 20.86 2.17
CA ASN A 62 12.72 21.34 3.23
C ASN A 62 13.86 20.32 3.40
N ALA A 63 14.99 20.59 2.78
CA ALA A 63 16.10 19.65 2.56
C ALA A 63 16.77 19.05 3.82
N ASP A 64 16.40 19.47 5.03
CA ASP A 64 17.13 19.12 6.26
C ASP A 64 16.57 17.91 7.03
N ASP A 65 15.31 17.50 6.88
CA ASP A 65 14.79 16.37 7.67
C ASP A 65 13.79 15.50 6.92
N GLY A 66 14.29 14.46 6.23
CA GLY A 66 13.45 13.42 5.63
C GLY A 66 12.56 12.65 6.62
N ALA A 67 12.79 12.81 7.93
CA ALA A 67 11.96 12.25 9.00
C ALA A 67 10.69 13.09 9.26
N ASP A 68 10.74 14.41 9.11
CA ASP A 68 9.65 15.32 9.48
C ASP A 68 8.50 15.31 8.47
N SER A 69 8.80 15.23 7.17
CA SER A 69 7.77 15.19 6.12
C SER A 69 6.88 13.95 6.26
N GLN A 70 7.43 12.81 6.68
CA GLN A 70 6.66 11.59 6.91
C GLN A 70 5.74 11.72 8.14
N ALA A 71 6.21 12.37 9.21
CA ALA A 71 5.38 12.64 10.39
C ALA A 71 4.22 13.59 10.08
N LYS A 72 4.46 14.65 9.29
CA LYS A 72 3.44 15.62 8.87
C LYS A 72 2.41 15.03 7.91
N CYS A 73 2.86 14.18 6.99
CA CYS A 73 1.99 13.54 6.00
C CYS A 73 1.43 12.18 6.48
N LYS A 74 1.69 11.78 7.72
CA LYS A 74 1.34 10.44 8.24
C LYS A 74 -0.14 10.12 8.08
N GLU A 75 -1.02 11.06 8.42
CA GLU A 75 -2.47 10.85 8.32
C GLU A 75 -2.93 10.67 6.86
N ILE A 76 -2.35 11.46 5.95
CA ILE A 76 -2.64 11.39 4.52
C ILE A 76 -2.15 10.05 3.93
N VAL A 77 -0.95 9.62 4.32
CA VAL A 77 -0.39 8.32 3.93
C VAL A 77 -1.23 7.17 4.47
N ASP A 78 -1.66 7.23 5.73
CA ASP A 78 -2.50 6.20 6.34
C ASP A 78 -3.85 6.06 5.61
N ASN A 79 -4.44 7.19 5.19
CA ASN A 79 -5.66 7.18 4.38
C ASN A 79 -5.44 6.54 3.00
N HIS A 80 -4.31 6.82 2.36
CA HIS A 80 -3.94 6.18 1.09
C HIS A 80 -3.74 4.67 1.24
N LEU A 81 -3.05 4.24 2.30
CA LEU A 81 -2.84 2.82 2.62
C LEU A 81 -4.15 2.11 2.93
N LYS A 82 -5.06 2.74 3.69
CA LYS A 82 -6.40 2.21 3.96
C LYS A 82 -7.19 1.95 2.68
N CYS A 83 -7.17 2.90 1.73
CA CYS A 83 -7.84 2.74 0.45
C CYS A 83 -7.25 1.59 -0.39
N MET A 84 -5.92 1.43 -0.41
CA MET A 84 -5.29 0.30 -1.11
C MET A 84 -5.60 -1.04 -0.43
N ARG A 85 -5.62 -1.08 0.91
CA ARG A 85 -5.97 -2.30 1.67
C ARG A 85 -7.43 -2.70 1.51
N SER A 86 -8.37 -1.75 1.40
CA SER A 86 -9.78 -2.08 1.15
C SER A 86 -9.99 -2.74 -0.21
N LEU A 87 -9.11 -2.46 -1.17
CA LEU A 87 -9.11 -3.07 -2.48
C LEU A 87 -8.26 -4.34 -2.54
N GLY A 88 -7.72 -4.85 -1.42
CA GLY A 88 -6.96 -6.09 -1.39
C GLY A 88 -5.49 -5.98 -1.83
N PHE A 89 -4.93 -4.77 -1.98
CA PHE A 89 -3.51 -4.60 -2.22
C PHE A 89 -2.70 -4.77 -0.92
N ASN A 90 -1.60 -5.51 -1.00
CA ASN A 90 -0.64 -5.63 0.10
C ASN A 90 0.36 -4.46 0.06
N VAL A 91 0.26 -3.52 1.01
CA VAL A 91 1.01 -2.25 1.09
C VAL A 91 1.49 -1.90 2.49
#